data_AF-A0A5C1AR72-F1
#
_entry.id   AF-A0A5C1AR72-F1
#
_cell.length_a   1.000
_cell.length_b   1.000
_cell.length_c   1.000
_cell.angle_alpha   90.00
_cell.angle_beta   90.00
_cell.angle_gamma   90.00
#
_symmetry.space_group_name_H-M   'P 1'
#
loop_
_entity.id
_entity.type
_entity.pdbx_description
1 polymer ?
#
loop_
_entity_poly.entity_id
_entity_poly.type
_entity_poly.pdbx_seq_one_letter_code
_entity_poly.pdbx_strand_id
1 'polypeptide(L)' 'MVSKDELKALLADAGIGSGLTRWAWANGIIEAVDANRDGVIDWAEFEAVFRAAGG' A
#
# COMPACT_ATOMS: atom_id res chain seq x y z
N MET A 1 -3.60 -10.49 3.62
CA MET A 1 -3.43 -9.83 2.31
C MET A 1 -4.25 -8.57 2.36
N VAL A 2 -3.62 -7.42 2.12
CA VAL A 2 -4.32 -6.13 2.03
C VAL A 2 -4.41 -5.79 0.55
N SER A 3 -5.64 -5.72 0.04
CA SER A 3 -5.85 -5.35 -1.37
C SER A 3 -5.75 -3.84 -1.57
N LYS A 4 -5.54 -3.42 -2.83
CA LYS A 4 -5.56 -2.01 -3.21
C LYS A 4 -6.83 -1.27 -2.77
N ASP A 5 -7.98 -1.93 -2.84
CA ASP A 5 -9.26 -1.32 -2.48
C ASP A 5 -9.46 -1.24 -0.97
N GLU A 6 -8.95 -2.20 -0.20
CA GLU A 6 -8.87 -2.10 1.26
C GLU A 6 -7.92 -0.99 1.71
N LEU A 7 -6.75 -0.86 1.08
CA LEU A 7 -5.80 0.22 1.38
C LEU A 7 -6.45 1.59 1.11
N LYS A 8 -7.18 1.74 0.00
CA LYS A 8 -7.95 2.96 -0.28
C LYS A 8 -9.04 3.22 0.75
N ALA A 9 -9.76 2.18 1.17
CA ALA A 9 -10.81 2.29 2.18
C ALA A 9 -10.23 2.74 3.53
N LEU A 10 -9.09 2.18 3.94
CA LEU A 10 -8.38 2.58 5.16
C LEU A 10 -7.88 4.02 5.09
N LEU A 11 -7.32 4.46 3.95
CA LEU A 11 -6.90 5.85 3.78
C LEU A 11 -8.09 6.82 3.79
N ALA A 12 -9.24 6.40 3.24
CA ALA A 12 -10.48 7.17 3.26
C ALA A 12 -11.05 7.29 4.69
N ASP A 13 -11.04 6.19 5.45
CA ASP A 13 -11.49 6.14 6.84
C ASP A 13 -10.61 6.97 7.77
N ALA A 14 -9.29 6.91 7.58
CA ALA A 14 -8.31 7.70 8.32
C ALA A 14 -8.35 9.21 8.01
N GLY A 15 -9.18 9.65 7.05
CA GLY A 15 -9.30 11.06 6.64
C GLY A 15 -8.03 11.64 6.01
N ILE A 16 -7.08 10.79 5.59
CA ILE A 16 -5.80 11.24 5.03
C ILE A 16 -6.03 11.72 3.60
N GLY A 17 -5.94 13.03 3.36
CA GLY A 17 -5.96 13.64 2.02
C GLY A 17 -7.32 13.67 1.31
N SER A 18 -7.39 14.42 0.20
CA SER A 18 -8.57 14.45 -0.67
C SER A 18 -8.63 13.18 -1.53
N GLY A 19 -9.79 12.86 -2.13
CA GLY A 19 -9.99 11.60 -2.89
C GLY A 19 -8.94 11.37 -4.00
N LEU A 20 -8.43 12.45 -4.60
CA LEU A 20 -7.37 12.42 -5.61
C LEU A 20 -5.99 12.14 -5.00
N THR A 21 -5.69 12.76 -3.86
CA THR A 21 -4.43 12.53 -3.14
C THR A 21 -4.37 11.12 -2.57
N ARG A 22 -5.49 10.58 -2.09
CA ARG A 22 -5.57 9.18 -1.61
C ARG A 22 -5.23 8.17 -2.68
N TRP A 23 -5.71 8.37 -3.91
CA TRP A 23 -5.37 7.47 -5.01
C TRP A 23 -3.87 7.51 -5.33
N ALA A 24 -3.27 8.71 -5.33
CA ALA A 24 -1.83 8.86 -5.58
C ALA A 24 -0.98 8.22 -4.47
N TRP A 25 -1.37 8.37 -3.21
CA TRP A 25 -0.68 7.75 -2.07
C TRP A 25 -0.85 6.23 -2.06
N ALA A 26 -2.07 5.72 -2.28
CA ALA A 26 -2.31 4.29 -2.38
C ALA A 26 -1.53 3.66 -3.54
N ASN A 27 -1.50 4.32 -4.70
CA ASN A 27 -0.68 3.87 -5.82
C ASN A 27 0.81 3.88 -5.47
N GLY A 28 1.33 4.96 -4.89
CA GLY A 28 2.76 5.06 -4.58
C GLY A 28 3.21 4.04 -3.52
N ILE A 29 2.38 3.77 -2.51
CA ILE A 29 2.65 2.73 -1.50
C ILE A 29 2.64 1.35 -2.16
N ILE A 30 1.65 1.07 -3.01
CA ILE A 30 1.57 -0.22 -3.71
C ILE A 30 2.75 -0.37 -4.67
N GLU A 31 3.07 0.63 -5.50
CA GLU A 31 4.23 0.56 -6.41
C GLU A 31 5.56 0.34 -5.68
N ALA A 32 5.66 0.79 -4.42
CA ALA A 32 6.86 0.61 -3.60
C ALA A 32 6.91 -0.75 -2.89
N VAL A 33 5.76 -1.40 -2.66
CA VAL A 33 5.64 -2.60 -1.80
C VAL A 33 5.26 -3.86 -2.59
N ASP A 34 4.34 -3.74 -3.54
CA ASP A 34 3.86 -4.79 -4.45
C ASP A 34 4.93 -5.09 -5.50
N ALA A 35 5.93 -5.86 -5.05
CA ALA A 35 7.09 -6.24 -5.85
C ALA A 35 6.71 -7.23 -6.95
N ASN A 36 5.67 -8.05 -6.71
CA ASN A 36 5.21 -9.06 -7.66
C ASN A 36 4.19 -8.50 -8.68
N ARG A 37 3.67 -7.28 -8.44
CA ARG A 37 2.67 -6.54 -9.23
C ARG A 37 1.33 -7.26 -9.35
N ASP A 38 0.94 -8.01 -8.33
CA ASP A 38 -0.33 -8.72 -8.28
C ASP A 38 -1.50 -7.83 -7.79
N GLY A 39 -1.20 -6.60 -7.36
CA GLY A 39 -2.19 -5.61 -6.92
C GLY A 39 -2.67 -5.81 -5.48
N VAL A 40 -2.05 -6.74 -4.75
CA VAL A 40 -2.24 -6.92 -3.31
C VAL A 40 -0.90 -6.77 -2.58
N ILE A 41 -0.95 -6.54 -1.28
CA ILE A 41 0.24 -6.63 -0.43
C ILE A 41 0.09 -7.88 0.42
N ASP A 42 0.95 -8.85 0.17
CA ASP A 42 1.07 -10.03 1.00
C ASP A 42 2.09 -9.85 2.14
N TRP A 43 2.13 -10.83 3.06
CA TRP A 43 3.04 -10.77 4.20
C TRP A 43 4.52 -10.87 3.80
N ALA A 44 4.83 -11.62 2.74
CA ALA A 44 6.20 -11.78 2.25
C ALA A 44 6.69 -10.48 1.59
N GLU A 45 5.84 -9.75 0.89
CA GLU A 45 6.14 -8.42 0.34
C GLU A 45 6.32 -7.38 1.44
N PHE A 46 5.46 -7.42 2.46
CA PHE A 46 5.62 -6.59 3.64
C PHE A 46 6.95 -6.88 4.36
N GLU A 47 7.29 -8.16 4.56
CA GLU A 47 8.55 -8.57 5.17
C GLU A 47 9.76 -8.17 4.32
N ALA A 48 9.67 -8.28 2.98
CA ALA A 48 10.72 -7.87 2.07
C ALA A 48 11.00 -6.37 2.18
N VAL A 49 9.96 -5.54 2.23
CA VAL A 49 10.09 -4.09 2.43
C VAL A 49 10.62 -3.78 3.83
N PHE A 50 10.12 -4.45 4.88
CA PHE A 50 10.58 -4.23 6.25
C PHE A 50 12.07 -4.59 6.41
N ARG A 51 12.52 -5.69 5.81
CA ARG A 51 13.94 -6.06 5.78
C ARG A 51 14.78 -5.10 4.94
N ALA A 52 14.26 -4.61 3.82
CA ALA A 52 14.96 -3.65 2.96
C ALA A 52 15.06 -2.24 3.59
N ALA A 53 14.06 -1.83 4.38
CA ALA A 53 14.03 -0.55 5.08
C ALA A 53 14.97 -0.48 6.31
N GLY A 54 15.63 -1.59 6.64
CA GLY A 54 16.53 -1.69 7.78
C GLY A 54 15.79 -2.09 9.04
N GLY A 55 15.78 -3.39 9.32
CA GLY A 55 15.77 -3.86 10.71
C GLY A 55 17.07 -3.48 11.42
#